data_AF-A0A258JV56-F1
#
_entry.id   AF-A0A258JV56-F1
#
_cell.length_a   1.000
_cell.length_b   1.000
_cell.length_c   1.000
_cell.angle_alpha   90.00
_cell.angle_beta   90.00
_cell.angle_gamma   90.00
#
_symmetry.space_group_name_H-M   'P 1'
#
loop_
_entity.id
_entity.type
_entity.pdbx_description
1 polymer ?
#
loop_
_entity_poly.entity_id
_entity_poly.type
_entity_poly.pdbx_seq_one_letter_code
_entity_poly.pdbx_strand_id
1 'polypeptide(L)'
;KALTEARSKANAIAGEARNRLTAETDANRKALEASLNAKLADAERSIEGTKTTALSHVRGIAIDTANTIVTTLVGTPAGSADVEQAVDAALAGKAASA
;
A
#
# COMPACT_ATOMS: atom_id res chain seq x y z
N LYS A 1 -0.35 -15.92 62.80
CA LYS A 1 -0.48 -16.84 61.63
C LYS A 1 -1.41 -16.26 60.57
N ALA A 2 -2.69 -15.99 60.88
CA ALA A 2 -3.66 -15.43 59.93
C ALA A 2 -3.21 -14.14 59.19
N LEU A 3 -2.60 -13.16 59.89
CA LEU A 3 -2.12 -11.93 59.24
C LEU A 3 -0.97 -12.17 58.25
N THR A 4 -0.03 -13.06 58.59
CA THR A 4 1.10 -13.40 57.72
C THR A 4 0.63 -14.14 56.46
N GLU A 5 -0.32 -15.06 56.62
CA GLU A 5 -0.95 -15.77 55.51
C GLU A 5 -1.77 -14.82 54.61
N ALA A 6 -2.51 -13.89 55.19
CA ALA A 6 -3.25 -12.87 54.44
C ALA A 6 -2.30 -11.97 53.61
N ARG A 7 -1.17 -11.54 54.19
CA ARG A 7 -0.14 -10.77 53.47
C ARG A 7 0.50 -11.57 52.34
N SER A 8 0.81 -12.85 52.58
CA SER A 8 1.35 -13.74 51.56
C SER A 8 0.38 -13.90 50.38
N LYS A 9 -0.91 -14.13 50.65
CA LYS A 9 -1.96 -14.19 49.63
C LYS A 9 -2.11 -12.88 48.86
N ALA A 10 -2.12 -11.74 49.55
CA ALA A 10 -2.20 -10.44 48.90
C ALA A 10 -1.01 -10.18 47.94
N ASN A 11 0.21 -10.51 48.36
CA ASN A 11 1.40 -10.38 47.52
C ASN A 11 1.34 -11.33 46.32
N ALA A 12 0.84 -12.55 46.49
CA ALA A 12 0.66 -13.50 45.39
C ALA A 12 -0.35 -12.97 44.36
N ILE A 13 -1.51 -12.47 44.81
CA ILE A 13 -2.53 -11.86 43.94
C ILE A 13 -1.96 -10.63 43.21
N ALA A 14 -1.21 -9.77 43.89
CA ALA A 14 -0.58 -8.61 43.27
C ALA A 14 0.44 -9.03 42.19
N GLY A 15 1.23 -10.07 42.45
CA GLY A 15 2.16 -10.64 41.48
C GLY A 15 1.46 -11.23 40.26
N GLU A 16 0.40 -12.02 40.48
CA GLU A 16 -0.41 -12.60 39.41
C GLU A 16 -1.10 -11.52 38.57
N ALA A 17 -1.69 -10.50 39.21
CA ALA A 17 -2.32 -9.39 38.52
C ALA A 17 -1.32 -8.61 37.67
N ARG A 18 -0.10 -8.37 38.18
CA ARG A 18 0.96 -7.72 37.40
C ARG A 18 1.37 -8.56 36.19
N ASN A 19 1.58 -9.86 36.38
CA ASN A 19 1.95 -10.77 35.29
C ASN A 19 0.86 -10.82 34.22
N ARG A 20 -0.42 -10.88 34.64
CA ARG A 20 -1.56 -10.85 33.73
C ARG A 20 -1.64 -9.55 32.94
N LEU A 21 -1.50 -8.40 33.60
CA LEU A 21 -1.49 -7.10 32.93
C LEU A 21 -0.34 -6.96 31.94
N THR A 22 0.86 -7.45 32.29
CA THR A 22 1.99 -7.48 31.35
C THR A 22 1.68 -8.34 30.13
N ALA A 23 1.16 -9.55 30.33
CA ALA A 23 0.80 -10.45 29.22
C ALA A 23 -0.31 -9.87 28.33
N GLU A 24 -1.34 -9.26 28.92
CA GLU A 24 -2.42 -8.58 28.19
C GLU A 24 -1.88 -7.39 27.39
N THR A 25 -0.98 -6.60 27.97
CA THR A 25 -0.33 -5.46 27.29
C THR A 25 0.48 -5.94 26.09
N ASP A 26 1.30 -6.97 26.26
CA ASP A 26 2.12 -7.53 25.17
C ASP A 26 1.25 -8.12 24.06
N ALA A 27 0.16 -8.81 24.42
CA ALA A 27 -0.80 -9.35 23.46
C ALA A 27 -1.49 -8.23 22.66
N ASN A 28 -1.98 -7.19 23.35
CA ASN A 28 -2.60 -6.03 22.72
C ASN A 28 -1.62 -5.27 21.82
N ARG A 29 -0.37 -5.09 22.26
CA ARG A 29 0.68 -4.45 21.46
C ARG A 29 0.92 -5.24 20.17
N LYS A 30 1.11 -6.56 20.26
CA LYS A 30 1.31 -7.44 19.09
C LYS A 30 0.11 -7.44 18.14
N ALA A 31 -1.10 -7.49 18.68
CA ALA A 31 -2.32 -7.44 17.86
C ALA A 31 -2.45 -6.10 17.12
N LEU A 32 -2.15 -4.99 17.79
CA LEU A 32 -2.15 -3.66 17.19
C LEU A 32 -1.08 -3.56 16.09
N GLU A 33 0.15 -4.00 16.36
CA GLU A 33 1.23 -4.02 15.37
C GLU A 33 0.87 -4.86 14.14
N ALA A 34 0.28 -6.04 14.34
CA ALA A 34 -0.20 -6.88 13.24
C ALA A 34 -1.29 -6.17 12.41
N SER A 35 -2.24 -5.50 13.08
CA SER A 35 -3.29 -4.74 12.39
C SER A 35 -2.73 -3.55 11.61
N LEU A 36 -1.76 -2.84 12.17
CA LEU A 36 -1.10 -1.72 11.49
C LEU A 36 -0.33 -2.20 10.25
N ASN A 37 0.43 -3.28 10.37
CA ASN A 37 1.16 -3.87 9.24
C ASN A 37 0.22 -4.33 8.13
N ALA A 38 -0.91 -4.96 8.49
CA ALA A 38 -1.92 -5.36 7.51
C ALA A 38 -2.52 -4.14 6.79
N LYS A 39 -2.88 -3.09 7.53
CA LYS A 39 -3.42 -1.84 6.95
C LYS A 39 -2.42 -1.13 6.04
N LEU A 40 -1.14 -1.12 6.41
CA LEU A 40 -0.08 -0.56 5.56
C LEU A 40 0.05 -1.35 4.26
N ALA A 41 0.10 -2.68 4.32
CA ALA A 41 0.19 -3.53 3.14
C ALA A 41 -1.05 -3.41 2.23
N ASP A 42 -2.25 -3.27 2.81
CA ASP A 42 -3.49 -3.02 2.05
C ASP A 42 -3.46 -1.64 1.37
N ALA A 43 -3.01 -0.61 2.08
CA ALA A 43 -2.89 0.74 1.55
C ALA A 43 -1.88 0.82 0.41
N GLU A 44 -0.71 0.20 0.55
CA GLU A 44 0.30 0.11 -0.50
C GLU A 44 -0.23 -0.59 -1.75
N ARG A 45 -0.95 -1.71 -1.58
CA ARG A 45 -1.62 -2.39 -2.71
C ARG A 45 -2.66 -1.50 -3.39
N SER A 46 -3.44 -0.75 -2.62
CA SER A 46 -4.45 0.19 -3.16
C SER A 46 -3.79 1.34 -3.94
N ILE A 47 -2.71 1.90 -3.40
CA ILE A 47 -1.93 2.97 -4.05
C ILE A 47 -1.35 2.47 -5.37
N GLU A 48 -0.72 1.29 -5.37
CA GLU A 48 -0.12 0.74 -6.59
C GLU A 48 -1.17 0.41 -7.66
N GLY A 49 -2.31 -0.15 -7.25
CA GLY A 49 -3.44 -0.40 -8.15
C GLY A 49 -4.01 0.88 -8.75
N THR A 50 -4.19 1.92 -7.93
CA THR A 50 -4.67 3.23 -8.38
C THR A 50 -3.67 3.90 -9.32
N LYS A 51 -2.38 3.85 -8.99
CA LYS A 51 -1.29 4.38 -9.81
C LYS A 51 -1.24 3.69 -11.17
N THR A 52 -1.29 2.35 -11.20
CA THR A 52 -1.30 1.56 -12.44
C THR A 52 -2.49 1.94 -13.31
N THR A 53 -3.69 2.01 -12.73
CA THR A 53 -4.91 2.39 -13.44
C THR A 53 -4.80 3.81 -14.03
N ALA A 54 -4.34 4.77 -13.23
CA ALA A 54 -4.17 6.15 -13.67
C ALA A 54 -3.16 6.26 -14.82
N LEU A 55 -2.01 5.59 -14.71
CA LEU A 55 -1.00 5.58 -15.78
C LEU A 55 -1.51 4.89 -17.06
N SER A 56 -2.33 3.84 -16.94
CA SER A 56 -2.99 3.20 -18.08
C SER A 56 -3.94 4.15 -18.80
N HIS A 57 -4.72 4.94 -18.06
CA HIS A 57 -5.60 5.96 -18.67
C HIS A 57 -4.79 7.05 -19.39
N VAL A 58 -3.68 7.51 -18.78
CA VAL A 58 -2.78 8.48 -19.42
C VAL A 58 -2.18 7.91 -20.70
N ARG A 59 -1.74 6.64 -20.70
CA ARG A 59 -1.26 5.95 -21.91
C ARG A 59 -2.32 5.94 -23.00
N GLY A 60 -3.55 5.55 -22.68
CA GLY A 60 -4.67 5.54 -23.64
C GLY A 60 -4.94 6.91 -24.25
N ILE A 61 -5.05 7.95 -23.41
CA ILE A 61 -5.24 9.34 -23.88
C ILE A 61 -4.09 9.78 -24.80
N ALA A 62 -2.85 9.43 -24.46
CA ALA A 62 -1.69 9.77 -25.27
C ALA A 62 -1.73 9.09 -26.65
N ILE A 63 -2.12 7.81 -26.72
CA ILE A 63 -2.29 7.08 -27.99
C ILE A 63 -3.38 7.73 -28.84
N ASP A 64 -4.55 7.97 -28.25
CA ASP A 64 -5.69 8.57 -28.96
C ASP A 64 -5.36 9.96 -29.50
N THR A 65 -4.68 10.78 -28.67
CA THR A 65 -4.25 12.12 -29.03
C THR A 65 -3.20 12.07 -30.15
N ALA A 66 -2.19 11.20 -30.03
CA ALA A 66 -1.16 11.04 -31.04
C ALA A 66 -1.74 10.60 -32.40
N ASN A 67 -2.63 9.60 -32.40
CA ASN A 67 -3.35 9.16 -33.58
C ASN A 67 -4.14 10.30 -34.24
N THR A 68 -4.84 11.11 -33.43
CA THR A 68 -5.62 12.25 -33.92
C THR A 68 -4.73 13.31 -34.57
N ILE A 69 -3.61 13.64 -33.93
CA ILE A 69 -2.63 14.60 -34.44
C ILE A 69 -2.05 14.12 -35.77
N VAL A 70 -1.59 12.87 -35.85
CA VAL A 70 -1.02 12.31 -37.09
C VAL A 70 -2.06 12.31 -38.21
N THR A 71 -3.29 11.88 -37.92
CA THR A 71 -4.38 11.88 -38.91
C THR A 71 -4.67 13.28 -39.42
N THR A 72 -4.65 14.28 -38.53
CA THR A 72 -4.91 15.70 -38.90
C THR A 72 -3.78 16.28 -39.76
N LEU A 73 -2.53 15.90 -39.50
CA LEU A 73 -1.36 16.43 -40.21
C LEU A 73 -1.08 15.72 -41.54
N VAL A 74 -1.28 14.39 -41.60
CA VAL A 74 -0.91 13.53 -42.74
C VAL A 74 -2.14 13.13 -43.56
N GLY A 75 -3.35 13.30 -43.04
CA GLY A 75 -4.61 12.95 -43.69
C GLY A 75 -4.96 11.45 -43.63
N THR A 76 -4.08 10.62 -43.08
CA THR A 76 -4.31 9.18 -42.84
C THR A 76 -3.80 8.79 -41.45
N PRO A 77 -4.49 7.86 -40.76
CA PRO A 77 -4.05 7.39 -39.46
C PRO A 77 -2.78 6.55 -39.60
N ALA A 78 -1.89 6.66 -38.60
CA ALA A 78 -0.75 5.75 -38.46
C ALA A 78 -1.21 4.35 -38.02
N GLY A 79 -0.35 3.35 -38.19
CA GLY A 79 -0.61 2.01 -37.66
C GLY A 79 -0.73 2.04 -36.14
N SER A 80 -1.78 1.41 -35.58
CA SER A 80 -2.02 1.40 -34.12
C SER A 80 -0.80 0.90 -33.35
N ALA A 81 -0.18 -0.19 -33.83
CA ALA A 81 1.00 -0.76 -33.20
C ALA A 81 2.19 0.22 -33.18
N ASP A 82 2.39 1.00 -34.24
CA ASP A 82 3.48 1.96 -34.34
C ASP A 82 3.27 3.12 -33.37
N VAL A 83 2.03 3.61 -33.25
CA VAL A 83 1.69 4.69 -32.31
C VAL A 83 1.79 4.23 -30.86
N GLU A 84 1.30 3.03 -30.57
CA GLU A 84 1.45 2.43 -29.23
C GLU A 84 2.92 2.27 -28.85
N GLN A 85 3.76 1.71 -29.73
CA GLN A 85 5.20 1.56 -29.47
C GLN A 85 5.90 2.91 -29.29
N ALA A 86 5.57 3.91 -30.11
CA ALA A 86 6.15 5.24 -30.00
C ALA A 86 5.77 5.93 -28.69
N VAL A 87 4.50 5.82 -28.27
CA VAL A 87 4.03 6.35 -26.99
C VAL A 87 4.70 5.63 -25.82
N ASP A 88 4.80 4.30 -25.88
CA ASP A 88 5.46 3.51 -24.83
C ASP A 88 6.95 3.85 -24.70
N ALA A 89 7.66 4.00 -25.81
CA ALA A 89 9.05 4.44 -25.83
C ALA A 89 9.21 5.85 -25.23
N ALA A 90 8.29 6.78 -25.54
CA ALA A 90 8.30 8.13 -25.00
C ALA A 90 8.02 8.15 -23.48
N LEU A 91 7.08 7.33 -23.00
CA LEU A 91 6.75 7.19 -21.58
C LEU A 91 7.91 6.56 -20.80
N ALA A 92 8.56 5.53 -21.34
CA ALA A 92 9.73 4.89 -20.75
C ALA A 92 10.95 5.82 -20.71
N GLY A 93 11.20 6.58 -21.79
CA GLY A 93 12.27 7.57 -21.85
C GLY A 93 12.09 8.69 -20.82
N LYS A 94 10.85 9.15 -20.60
CA LYS A 94 10.55 10.16 -19.58
C LYS A 94 10.80 9.64 -18.17
N ALA A 95 10.43 8.39 -17.87
CA ALA A 95 10.68 7.77 -16.57
C ALA A 95 12.18 7.57 -16.28
N ALA A 96 13.02 7.36 -17.29
CA ALA A 96 14.47 7.27 -17.12
C ALA A 96 15.16 8.63 -16.95
N SER A 97 14.49 9.73 -17.30
CA SER A 97 15.01 11.10 -17.22
C SER A 97 14.53 11.89 -15.98
N ALA A 98 13.65 11.30 -15.17
CA ALA A 98 13.09 11.88 -13.95
C ALA A 98 13.68 11.20 -12.71
#